data_AF-A0A4U9IR85-F1
#
_entry.id   AF-A0A4U9IR85-F1
#
_cell.length_a   1.000
_cell.length_b   1.000
_cell.length_c   1.000
_cell.angle_alpha   90.00
_cell.angle_beta   90.00
_cell.angle_gamma   90.00
#
_symmetry.space_group_name_H-M   'P 1'
#
loop_
_entity.id
_entity.type
_entity.pdbx_description
1 polymer ?
#
loop_
_entity_poly.entity_id
_entity_poly.type
_entity_poly.pdbx_seq_one_letter_code
_entity_poly.pdbx_strand_id
1 'polypeptide(L)'
;MNVIVNGSSSEADTARKQLREELLAIAPVFGQRPFFLSDEFSLVDCYLAPLLWRLPILGVEFSGPGAKELKGYMTRVFERDSFLASLTEAEREMRLGRG
;
A
#
# COMPACT_ATOMS: atom_id res chain seq x y z
N MET A 1 -4.38 -4.69 10.23
CA MET A 1 -5.22 -3.45 10.19
C MET A 1 -6.08 -3.27 11.44
N ASN A 2 -6.71 -4.33 12.02
CA ASN A 2 -7.59 -4.20 13.19
C ASN A 2 -6.97 -3.42 14.36
N VAL A 3 -5.72 -3.71 14.72
CA VAL A 3 -4.99 -3.00 15.80
C VAL A 3 -4.78 -1.52 15.49
N ILE A 4 -4.51 -1.15 14.24
CA ILE A 4 -4.31 0.25 13.83
C ILE A 4 -5.62 1.05 13.97
N VAL A 5 -6.76 0.42 13.72
CA VAL A 5 -8.08 1.07 13.71
C VAL A 5 -8.73 1.09 15.08
N ASN A 6 -8.60 0.01 15.84
CA ASN A 6 -9.37 -0.22 17.08
C ASN A 6 -8.51 -0.31 18.35
N GLY A 7 -7.18 -0.34 18.23
CA GLY A 7 -6.27 -0.39 19.38
C GLY A 7 -6.13 0.96 20.10
N SER A 8 -5.46 0.94 21.24
CA SER A 8 -5.01 2.17 21.91
C SER A 8 -4.02 2.95 21.02
N SER A 9 -3.81 4.24 21.30
CA SER A 9 -2.87 5.06 20.51
C SER A 9 -1.49 4.42 20.38
N SER A 10 -0.96 3.88 21.47
CA SER A 10 0.36 3.22 21.50
C SER A 10 0.41 1.94 20.66
N GLU A 11 -0.64 1.11 20.74
CA GLU A 11 -0.74 -0.12 19.93
C GLU A 11 -0.91 0.22 18.45
N ALA A 12 -1.70 1.23 18.13
CA ALA A 12 -1.89 1.70 16.76
C ALA A 12 -0.59 2.25 16.17
N ASP A 13 0.17 3.05 16.93
CA ASP A 13 1.47 3.58 16.49
C ASP A 13 2.50 2.47 16.27
N THR A 14 2.55 1.50 17.20
CA THR A 14 3.42 0.32 17.06
C THR A 14 3.06 -0.49 15.82
N ALA A 15 1.77 -0.74 15.59
CA ALA A 15 1.30 -1.49 14.43
C ALA A 15 1.52 -0.73 13.10
N ARG A 16 1.38 0.60 13.07
CA ARG A 16 1.73 1.43 11.90
C ARG A 16 3.22 1.33 11.57
N LYS A 17 4.07 1.41 12.59
CA LYS A 17 5.52 1.31 12.43
C LYS A 17 5.92 -0.07 11.89
N GLN A 18 5.39 -1.14 12.50
CA GLN A 18 5.63 -2.51 12.04
C GLN A 18 5.17 -2.71 10.59
N LEU A 19 3.93 -2.32 10.26
CA LEU A 19 3.42 -2.44 8.89
C LEU A 19 4.28 -1.68 7.88
N ARG A 20 4.73 -0.47 8.24
CA ARG A 20 5.62 0.33 7.40
C ARG A 20 6.95 -0.39 7.18
N GLU A 21 7.57 -0.92 8.22
CA GLU A 21 8.86 -1.61 8.15
C GLU A 21 8.76 -2.89 7.31
N GLU A 22 7.72 -3.69 7.50
CA GLU A 22 7.47 -4.91 6.72
C GLU A 22 7.28 -4.62 5.23
N LEU A 23 6.50 -3.58 4.89
CA LEU A 23 6.29 -3.17 3.50
C LEU A 23 7.56 -2.61 2.84
N LEU A 24 8.40 -1.89 3.59
CA LEU A 24 9.69 -1.41 3.10
C LEU A 24 10.71 -2.55 2.94
N ALA A 25 10.65 -3.59 3.79
CA ALA A 25 11.53 -4.75 3.70
C ALA A 25 11.36 -5.52 2.38
N ILE A 26 10.15 -5.56 1.83
CA ILE A 26 9.86 -6.21 0.55
C ILE A 26 10.11 -5.29 -0.67
N ALA A 27 10.39 -4.00 -0.46
CA ALA A 27 10.55 -3.05 -1.55
C ALA A 27 11.62 -3.42 -2.62
N PRO A 28 12.77 -4.03 -2.28
CA PRO A 28 13.77 -4.43 -3.27
C PRO A 28 13.26 -5.41 -4.34
N VAL A 29 12.18 -6.16 -4.05
CA VAL A 29 11.52 -7.03 -5.03
C VAL A 29 11.04 -6.23 -6.23
N PHE A 30 10.49 -5.03 -6.00
CA PHE A 30 9.94 -4.18 -7.05
C PHE A 30 11.00 -3.45 -7.88
N GLY A 31 12.27 -3.51 -7.46
CA GLY A 31 13.41 -3.10 -8.27
C GLY A 31 13.85 -4.17 -9.28
N GLN A 32 13.49 -5.44 -9.04
CA GLN A 32 13.85 -6.57 -9.89
C GLN A 32 12.68 -7.02 -10.79
N ARG A 33 11.45 -6.91 -10.28
CA ARG A 33 10.22 -7.35 -10.95
C ARG A 33 9.18 -6.24 -10.90
N PRO A 34 8.39 -6.01 -11.96
CA PRO A 34 7.38 -4.97 -11.99
C PRO A 34 6.20 -5.23 -11.04
N PHE A 35 5.89 -6.51 -10.76
CA PHE A 35 4.83 -6.99 -9.86
C PHE A 35 5.41 -7.88 -8.77
N PHE A 36 4.60 -8.27 -7.78
CA PHE A 36 5.10 -9.01 -6.63
C PHE A 36 5.66 -10.38 -7.03
N LEU A 37 6.99 -10.51 -7.03
CA LEU A 37 7.76 -11.68 -7.45
C LEU A 37 7.47 -12.18 -8.88
N SER A 38 6.92 -11.33 -9.75
CA SER A 38 6.46 -11.70 -11.10
C SER A 38 6.64 -10.56 -12.11
N ASP A 39 6.84 -10.92 -13.39
CA ASP A 39 6.80 -9.95 -14.50
C ASP A 39 5.36 -9.63 -14.94
N GLU A 40 4.41 -10.49 -14.58
CA GLU A 40 3.00 -10.37 -14.91
C GLU A 40 2.15 -10.11 -13.67
N PHE A 41 1.11 -9.30 -13.84
CA PHE A 41 0.14 -9.01 -12.79
C PHE A 41 -0.63 -10.27 -12.40
N SER A 42 -0.74 -10.53 -11.10
CA SER A 42 -1.32 -11.76 -10.58
C SER A 42 -2.31 -11.50 -9.44
N LEU A 43 -2.94 -12.58 -8.94
CA LEU A 43 -3.79 -12.49 -7.76
C LEU A 43 -3.06 -11.95 -6.54
N VAL A 44 -1.75 -12.19 -6.40
CA VAL A 44 -0.98 -11.68 -5.25
C VAL A 44 -0.98 -10.15 -5.23
N ASP A 45 -0.93 -9.53 -6.41
CA ASP A 45 -1.04 -8.08 -6.54
C ASP A 45 -2.45 -7.58 -6.20
N CYS A 46 -3.49 -8.35 -6.54
CA CYS A 46 -4.87 -8.05 -6.13
C CYS A 46 -5.06 -8.10 -4.60
N TYR A 47 -4.27 -8.90 -3.88
CA TYR A 47 -4.27 -8.89 -2.41
C TYR A 47 -3.55 -7.66 -1.84
N LEU A 48 -2.43 -7.27 -2.47
CA LEU A 48 -1.59 -6.20 -1.95
C LEU A 48 -2.16 -4.80 -2.27
N ALA A 49 -2.75 -4.61 -3.45
CA ALA A 49 -3.23 -3.31 -3.92
C ALA A 49 -4.26 -2.65 -2.97
N PRO A 50 -5.31 -3.34 -2.50
CA PRO A 50 -6.30 -2.73 -1.61
C PRO A 50 -5.72 -2.32 -0.26
N LEU A 51 -4.73 -3.06 0.26
CA LEU A 51 -3.99 -2.71 1.48
C LEU A 51 -3.17 -1.43 1.25
N LEU A 52 -2.40 -1.38 0.16
CA LEU A 52 -1.58 -0.23 -0.18
C LEU A 52 -2.42 1.03 -0.47
N TRP A 53 -3.62 0.86 -1.03
CA TRP A 53 -4.55 1.96 -1.29
C TRP A 53 -4.96 2.68 0.01
N ARG A 54 -5.19 1.92 1.08
CA ARG A 54 -5.68 2.37 2.39
C ARG A 54 -4.61 2.98 3.30
N LEU A 55 -3.33 2.96 2.93
CA LEU A 55 -2.26 3.47 3.80
C LEU A 55 -2.45 4.91 4.30
N PRO A 56 -2.96 5.88 3.51
CA PRO A 56 -3.18 7.24 4.00
C PRO A 56 -4.15 7.31 5.18
N ILE A 57 -5.27 6.58 5.11
CA ILE A 57 -6.26 6.52 6.20
C ILE A 57 -5.76 5.72 7.41
N LEU A 58 -4.79 4.83 7.20
CA LEU A 58 -4.10 4.11 8.28
C LEU A 58 -2.99 4.96 8.94
N GLY A 59 -2.69 6.15 8.41
CA GLY A 59 -1.60 7.01 8.89
C GLY A 59 -0.21 6.44 8.59
N VAL A 60 -0.08 5.65 7.52
CA VAL A 60 1.19 5.05 7.11
C VAL A 60 1.73 5.77 5.88
N GLU A 61 2.94 6.31 6.01
CA GLU A 61 3.65 6.98 4.93
C GLU A 61 5.06 6.39 4.75
N PHE A 62 5.49 6.28 3.48
CA PHE A 62 6.81 5.75 3.14
C PHE A 62 7.82 6.86 2.89
N SER A 63 8.91 6.83 3.65
CA SER A 63 10.12 7.60 3.42
C SER A 63 11.36 6.74 3.68
N GLY A 64 12.50 7.13 3.09
CA GLY A 64 13.77 6.41 3.21
C GLY A 64 14.00 5.35 2.12
N PRO A 65 15.00 4.46 2.32
CA PRO A 65 15.33 3.39 1.39
C PRO A 65 14.13 2.49 1.07
N GLY A 66 13.98 2.08 -0.19
CA GLY A 66 12.86 1.24 -0.64
C GLY A 66 11.55 1.99 -0.93
N ALA A 67 11.40 3.22 -0.43
CA ALA A 67 10.16 3.98 -0.62
C ALA A 67 9.89 4.30 -2.10
N LYS A 68 10.94 4.49 -2.91
CA LYS A 68 10.79 4.79 -4.35
C LYS A 68 10.29 3.57 -5.12
N GLU A 69 10.88 2.41 -4.88
CA GLU A 69 10.55 1.14 -5.51
C GLU A 69 9.11 0.75 -5.18
N LEU A 70 8.74 0.84 -3.90
CA LEU A 70 7.39 0.54 -3.44
C LEU A 70 6.35 1.53 -4.00
N LYS A 71 6.65 2.84 -4.00
CA LYS A 71 5.77 3.84 -4.63
C LYS A 71 5.61 3.61 -6.12
N GLY A 72 6.68 3.21 -6.82
CA GLY A 72 6.62 2.86 -8.24
C GLY A 72 5.71 1.66 -8.53
N TYR A 73 5.76 0.63 -7.67
CA TYR A 73 4.83 -0.50 -7.72
C TYR A 73 3.38 -0.05 -7.47
N MET A 74 3.14 0.76 -6.43
CA MET A 74 1.82 1.31 -6.11
C MET A 74 1.22 2.07 -7.31
N THR A 75 1.99 2.99 -7.91
CA THR A 75 1.55 3.73 -9.10
C THR A 75 1.16 2.79 -10.24
N ARG A 76 2.02 1.84 -10.60
CA ARG A 76 1.73 0.86 -11.67
C ARG A 76 0.45 0.09 -11.44
N VAL A 77 0.19 -0.36 -10.20
CA VAL A 77 -1.00 -1.16 -9.91
C VAL A 77 -2.26 -0.30 -9.84
N PHE A 78 -2.17 0.91 -9.28
CA PHE A 78 -3.33 1.79 -9.15
C PHE A 78 -3.80 2.41 -10.45
N GLU A 79 -2.92 2.58 -11.43
CA GLU A 79 -3.26 3.11 -12.76
C GLU A 79 -3.92 2.07 -13.68
N ARG A 80 -4.04 0.80 -13.26
CA ARG A 80 -4.70 -0.24 -14.05
C ARG A 80 -6.21 0.01 -14.11
N ASP A 81 -6.78 -0.06 -15.30
CA ASP A 81 -8.23 0.06 -15.52
C ASP A 81 -9.04 -0.87 -14.62
N SER A 82 -8.58 -2.12 -14.44
CA SER A 82 -9.23 -3.10 -13.55
C SER A 82 -9.24 -2.66 -12.10
N PHE A 83 -8.19 -1.98 -11.63
CA PHE A 83 -8.12 -1.46 -10.27
C PHE A 83 -9.05 -0.26 -10.12
N LEU A 84 -8.96 0.73 -11.02
CA LEU A 84 -9.81 1.93 -11.01
C LEU A 84 -11.31 1.59 -11.10
N ALA A 85 -11.67 0.60 -11.92
CA ALA A 85 -13.04 0.10 -12.04
C ALA A 85 -13.52 -0.67 -10.81
N SER A 86 -12.60 -1.29 -10.04
CA SER A 86 -12.94 -2.01 -8.81
C SER A 86 -13.21 -1.09 -7.62
N LEU A 87 -12.71 0.15 -7.64
CA LEU A 87 -12.84 1.08 -6.52
C LEU A 87 -14.27 1.61 -6.40
N THR A 88 -14.84 1.46 -5.21
CA THR A 88 -16.05 2.17 -4.80
C THR A 88 -15.77 3.67 -4.60
N GLU A 89 -16.81 4.50 -4.59
CA GLU A 89 -16.65 5.94 -4.35
C GLU A 89 -16.00 6.23 -2.98
N ALA A 90 -16.45 5.54 -1.94
CA ALA A 90 -15.87 5.65 -0.59
C ALA A 90 -14.37 5.29 -0.56
N GLU A 91 -13.92 4.35 -1.39
CA GLU A 91 -12.50 4.04 -1.51
C GLU A 91 -11.74 5.12 -2.29
N ARG A 92 -12.33 5.71 -3.33
CA ARG A 92 -11.71 6.83 -4.06
C ARG A 92 -11.46 8.03 -3.15
N GLU A 93 -12.43 8.36 -2.31
CA GLU A 93 -12.34 9.44 -1.33
C GLU A 93 -11.18 9.29 -0.33
N MET A 94 -10.73 8.06 -0.05
CA MET A 94 -9.57 7.81 0.83
C MET A 94 -8.28 8.48 0.34
N ARG A 95 -8.21 8.89 -0.93
CA ARG A 95 -7.05 9.53 -1.55
C ARG A 95 -7.32 10.91 -2.14
N LEU A 96 -8.57 11.36 -2.20
CA LEU A 96 -8.93 12.70 -2.67
C LEU A 96 -8.70 13.79 -1.59
N GLY A 97 -8.49 13.39 -0.33
CA GLY A 97 -8.48 14.29 0.84
C GLY A 97 -7.15 14.94 1.26
N ARG A 98 -6.14 15.08 0.39
CA ARG A 98 -4.91 15.85 0.70
C ARG A 98 -4.37 16.61 -0.52
N GLY A 99 -4.98 17.75 -0.79
CA GLY A 99 -4.34 18.91 -1.44
C GLY A 99 -3.86 19.89 -0.38
#